data_AF-A0A957PMW3-F1
#
_entry.id   AF-A0A957PMW3-F1
#
_cell.length_a   1.000
_cell.length_b   1.000
_cell.length_c   1.000
_cell.angle_alpha   90.00
_cell.angle_beta   90.00
_cell.angle_gamma   90.00
#
_symmetry.space_group_name_H-M   'P 1'
#
loop_
_entity.id
_entity.type
_entity.pdbx_description
1 polymer ?
#
loop_
_entity_poly.entity_id
_entity_poly.type
_entity_poly.pdbx_seq_one_letter_code
_entity_poly.pdbx_strand_id
1 'polypeptide(L)'
;MAVAIQDQKPLINLGLVRAHIAAGFLFIVVAMLMGVLYALQFNNMYPFPNIEFLSPGRVRMIHTNGVAYGFIMNVFLGALYWVVPRLTKRKVLSDKLGWLIFYVYLFIVLWAVVGILSGHAQAVEWGETPSAFAANGTWLFPIDELVMVGLTL
;
A
#
# COMPACT_ATOMS: atom_id res chain seq x y z
N MET A 1 32.02 39.12 11.56
CA MET A 1 30.58 38.83 11.37
C MET A 1 30.41 37.32 11.27
N ALA A 2 29.86 36.68 12.31
CA ALA A 2 29.51 35.26 12.25
C ALA A 2 28.21 35.13 11.45
N VAL A 3 28.26 34.48 10.29
CA VAL A 3 27.06 34.10 9.55
C VAL A 3 26.33 33.09 10.43
N ALA A 4 25.19 33.48 10.99
CA ALA A 4 24.30 32.55 11.67
C ALA A 4 23.90 31.47 10.65
N ILE A 5 24.42 30.25 10.81
CA ILE A 5 23.94 29.10 10.06
C ILE A 5 22.54 28.84 10.58
N GLN A 6 21.57 29.49 9.94
CA GLN A 6 20.16 29.25 10.16
C GLN A 6 19.95 27.77 9.84
N ASP A 7 19.57 26.98 10.84
CA ASP A 7 19.44 25.54 10.77
C ASP A 7 18.37 25.19 9.72
N GLN A 8 18.81 25.10 8.46
CA GLN A 8 17.91 24.96 7.33
C GLN A 8 17.34 23.55 7.41
N LYS A 9 16.05 23.46 7.76
CA LYS A 9 15.32 22.19 7.73
C LYS A 9 15.70 21.40 6.47
N PRO A 10 15.94 20.08 6.56
CA PRO A 10 16.39 19.30 5.43
C PRO A 10 15.39 19.40 4.26
N LEU A 11 15.90 19.38 3.02
CA LEU A 11 15.08 19.45 1.80
C LEU A 11 14.13 18.24 1.68
N ILE A 12 14.57 17.09 2.20
CA ILE A 12 13.87 15.80 2.09
C ILE A 12 13.73 15.22 3.49
N ASN A 13 12.52 14.77 3.82
CA ASN A 13 12.29 13.96 5.00
C ASN A 13 12.71 12.51 4.73
N LEU A 14 13.96 12.18 5.04
CA LEU A 14 14.50 10.83 4.85
C LEU A 14 13.81 9.78 5.72
N GLY A 15 13.25 10.17 6.88
CA GLY A 15 12.50 9.26 7.74
C GLY A 15 11.25 8.73 7.03
N LEU A 16 10.48 9.63 6.40
CA LEU A 16 9.29 9.27 5.63
C LEU A 16 9.63 8.38 4.42
N VAL A 17 10.68 8.74 3.68
CA VAL A 17 11.15 7.94 2.53
C VAL A 17 11.54 6.54 2.99
N ARG A 18 12.33 6.43 4.06
CA ARG A 18 12.75 5.13 4.60
C ARG A 18 11.56 4.31 5.10
N ALA A 19 10.55 4.94 5.70
CA ALA A 19 9.34 4.24 6.15
C ALA A 19 8.56 3.62 4.99
N HIS A 20 8.35 4.36 3.90
CA HIS A 20 7.73 3.85 2.68
C HIS A 20 8.53 2.70 2.06
N ILE A 21 9.85 2.84 1.94
CA ILE A 21 10.71 1.79 1.40
C ILE A 21 10.66 0.54 2.30
N ALA A 22 10.78 0.70 3.62
CA ALA A 22 10.70 -0.42 4.57
C ALA A 22 9.34 -1.12 4.53
N ALA A 23 8.24 -0.36 4.47
CA ALA A 23 6.90 -0.92 4.31
C ALA A 23 6.77 -1.69 2.99
N GLY A 24 7.25 -1.14 1.88
CA GLY A 24 7.26 -1.83 0.58
C GLY A 24 8.01 -3.16 0.65
N PHE A 25 9.21 -3.17 1.22
CA PHE A 25 9.99 -4.40 1.40
C PHE A 25 9.33 -5.42 2.35
N LEU A 26 8.59 -4.96 3.37
CA LEU A 26 7.79 -5.85 4.20
C LEU A 26 6.66 -6.50 3.39
N PHE A 27 5.92 -5.70 2.64
CA PHE A 27 4.79 -6.19 1.84
C PHE A 27 5.22 -7.13 0.72
N ILE A 28 6.35 -6.89 0.05
CA ILE A 28 6.81 -7.81 -1.01
C ILE A 28 7.17 -9.18 -0.44
N VAL A 29 7.76 -9.26 0.74
CA VAL A 29 8.04 -10.54 1.40
C VAL A 29 6.74 -11.29 1.66
N VAL A 30 5.74 -10.61 2.27
CA VAL A 30 4.42 -11.21 2.52
C VAL A 30 3.74 -11.63 1.22
N ALA A 31 3.75 -10.77 0.21
CA ALA A 31 3.09 -11.04 -1.07
C ALA A 31 3.76 -12.21 -1.82
N MET A 32 5.10 -12.31 -1.80
CA MET A 32 5.81 -13.43 -2.41
C MET A 32 5.52 -14.74 -1.68
N LEU A 33 5.44 -14.74 -0.34
CA LEU A 33 5.01 -15.91 0.43
C LEU A 33 3.60 -16.36 0.03
N MET A 34 2.65 -15.43 -0.12
CA MET A 34 1.29 -15.75 -0.59
C MET A 34 1.30 -16.28 -2.03
N GLY A 35 2.16 -15.74 -2.90
CA GLY A 35 2.34 -16.23 -4.26
C GLY A 35 2.85 -17.68 -4.29
N VAL A 36 3.84 -18.01 -3.46
CA VAL A 36 4.34 -19.38 -3.30
C VAL A 36 3.25 -20.30 -2.75
N LEU A 37 2.50 -19.87 -1.73
CA LEU A 37 1.38 -20.64 -1.18
C LEU A 37 0.31 -20.93 -2.24
N TYR A 38 -0.07 -19.93 -3.04
CA TYR A 38 -0.99 -20.10 -4.16
C TYR A 38 -0.42 -21.05 -5.22
N ALA A 39 0.87 -20.95 -5.55
CA ALA A 39 1.51 -21.82 -6.54
C ALA A 39 1.51 -23.30 -6.13
N LEU A 40 1.63 -23.61 -4.83
CA LEU A 40 1.58 -24.99 -4.32
C LEU A 40 0.26 -25.70 -4.63
N GLN A 41 -0.84 -24.98 -4.84
CA GLN A 41 -2.11 -25.58 -5.23
C GLN A 41 -2.01 -26.34 -6.56
N PHE A 42 -1.21 -25.82 -7.52
CA PHE A 42 -1.10 -26.40 -8.86
C PHE A 42 -0.32 -27.72 -8.86
N ASN A 43 0.42 -27.98 -7.78
CA ASN A 43 1.10 -29.23 -7.52
C ASN A 43 0.33 -30.15 -6.54
N ASN A 44 -0.92 -29.81 -6.19
CA ASN A 44 -1.71 -30.49 -5.16
C ASN A 44 -1.02 -30.54 -3.77
N MET A 45 -0.15 -29.57 -3.46
CA MET A 45 0.61 -29.47 -2.21
C MET A 45 0.14 -28.29 -1.34
N TYR A 46 -1.11 -27.86 -1.48
CA TYR A 46 -1.61 -26.71 -0.73
C TYR A 46 -1.69 -27.04 0.77
N PRO A 47 -0.99 -26.29 1.66
CA PRO A 47 -0.87 -26.66 3.07
C PRO A 47 -2.10 -26.38 3.93
N PHE A 48 -3.08 -25.63 3.41
CA PHE A 48 -4.28 -25.21 4.15
C PHE A 48 -5.59 -25.69 3.51
N PRO A 49 -5.76 -27.00 3.24
CA PRO A 49 -7.01 -27.51 2.70
C PRO A 49 -8.15 -27.27 3.70
N ASN A 50 -9.34 -26.92 3.21
CA ASN A 50 -10.56 -26.69 3.99
C ASN A 50 -10.56 -25.48 4.96
N ILE A 51 -9.53 -24.61 4.91
CA ILE A 51 -9.54 -23.35 5.66
C ILE A 51 -10.02 -22.24 4.72
N GLU A 52 -11.29 -21.82 4.87
CA GLU A 52 -11.91 -20.83 3.99
C GLU A 52 -11.14 -19.49 3.95
N PHE A 53 -10.65 -19.06 5.12
CA PHE A 53 -9.87 -17.84 5.30
C PHE A 53 -8.61 -17.82 4.43
N LEU A 54 -7.95 -18.98 4.31
CA LEU A 54 -6.80 -19.19 3.44
C LEU A 54 -7.22 -20.06 2.24
N SER A 55 -8.40 -19.81 1.67
CA SER A 55 -8.75 -20.46 0.40
C SER A 55 -7.82 -19.98 -0.72
N PRO A 56 -7.49 -20.81 -1.71
CA PRO A 56 -6.55 -20.41 -2.76
C PRO A 56 -6.98 -19.15 -3.52
N GLY A 57 -8.29 -18.95 -3.72
CA GLY A 57 -8.83 -17.72 -4.30
C GLY A 57 -8.50 -16.47 -3.47
N ARG A 58 -8.61 -16.53 -2.13
CA ARG A 58 -8.25 -15.41 -1.26
C ARG A 58 -6.74 -15.17 -1.22
N VAL A 59 -5.95 -16.24 -1.17
CA VAL A 59 -4.47 -16.13 -1.19
C VAL A 59 -3.97 -15.48 -2.48
N ARG A 60 -4.58 -15.80 -3.62
CA ARG A 60 -4.31 -15.13 -4.90
C ARG A 60 -4.54 -13.62 -4.81
N MET A 61 -5.71 -13.22 -4.31
CA MET A 61 -6.07 -11.80 -4.19
C MET A 61 -5.10 -11.06 -3.26
N ILE A 62 -4.66 -11.69 -2.16
CA ILE A 62 -3.65 -11.11 -1.27
C ILE A 62 -2.28 -11.00 -1.95
N HIS A 63 -1.90 -11.97 -2.78
CA HIS A 63 -0.66 -11.90 -3.56
C HIS A 63 -0.69 -10.71 -4.52
N THR A 64 -1.71 -10.60 -5.38
CA THR A 64 -1.79 -9.53 -6.40
C THR A 64 -1.90 -8.15 -5.75
N ASN A 65 -2.79 -7.99 -4.78
CA ASN A 65 -2.97 -6.72 -4.05
C ASN A 65 -1.75 -6.36 -3.20
N GLY A 66 -1.12 -7.35 -2.56
CA GLY A 66 0.09 -7.16 -1.77
C GLY A 66 1.27 -6.68 -2.62
N VAL A 67 1.42 -7.18 -3.85
CA VAL A 67 2.43 -6.68 -4.79
C VAL A 67 2.09 -5.28 -5.28
N ALA A 68 0.86 -5.03 -5.75
CA ALA A 68 0.48 -3.73 -6.30
C ALA A 68 0.46 -2.62 -5.25
N TYR A 69 -0.40 -2.76 -4.25
CA TYR A 69 -0.68 -1.72 -3.26
C TYR A 69 0.28 -1.81 -2.07
N GLY A 70 0.63 -3.01 -1.64
CA GLY A 70 1.61 -3.17 -0.56
C GLY A 70 3.02 -2.73 -0.97
N PHE A 71 3.55 -3.30 -2.06
CA PHE A 71 4.93 -3.07 -2.47
C PHE A 71 5.11 -1.91 -3.43
N ILE A 72 4.57 -2.00 -4.66
CA ILE A 72 4.87 -1.07 -5.75
C ILE A 72 4.52 0.36 -5.36
N MET A 73 3.31 0.58 -4.85
CA MET A 73 2.87 1.92 -4.45
C MET A 73 3.68 2.52 -3.30
N ASN A 74 4.03 1.73 -2.27
CA ASN A 74 4.88 2.24 -1.19
C ASN A 74 6.25 2.67 -1.70
N VAL A 75 6.89 1.86 -2.55
CA VAL A 75 8.18 2.22 -3.15
C VAL A 75 8.05 3.43 -4.05
N PHE A 76 6.97 3.52 -4.83
CA PHE A 76 6.68 4.64 -5.72
C PHE A 76 6.51 5.95 -4.93
N LEU A 77 5.67 5.97 -3.89
CA LEU A 77 5.48 7.14 -3.03
C LEU A 77 6.78 7.55 -2.33
N GLY A 78 7.53 6.59 -1.77
CA GLY A 78 8.84 6.84 -1.19
C GLY A 78 9.83 7.47 -2.18
N ALA A 79 9.83 6.98 -3.43
CA ALA A 79 10.65 7.53 -4.51
C ALA A 79 10.21 8.95 -4.88
N LEU A 80 8.91 9.24 -4.98
CA LEU A 80 8.40 10.59 -5.23
C LEU A 80 8.82 11.59 -4.15
N TYR A 81 8.69 11.21 -2.87
CA TYR A 81 9.13 12.04 -1.74
C TYR A 81 10.64 12.33 -1.76
N TRP A 82 11.44 11.55 -2.49
CA TRP A 82 12.87 11.77 -2.65
C TRP A 82 13.24 12.50 -3.96
N VAL A 83 12.65 12.11 -5.09
CA VAL A 83 12.97 12.64 -6.43
C VAL A 83 12.42 14.05 -6.60
N VAL A 84 11.15 14.28 -6.26
CA VAL A 84 10.47 15.56 -6.56
C VAL A 84 11.17 16.75 -5.89
N PRO A 85 11.55 16.70 -4.59
CA PRO A 85 12.27 17.82 -3.98
C PRO A 85 13.65 18.05 -4.59
N ARG A 86 14.32 17.00 -5.08
CA ARG A 86 15.66 17.10 -5.70
C ARG A 86 15.62 17.77 -7.06
N LEU A 87 14.61 17.46 -7.85
CA LEU A 87 14.41 18.02 -9.18
C LEU A 87 13.90 19.47 -9.10
N THR A 88 12.92 19.74 -8.24
CA THR A 88 12.31 21.07 -8.12
C THR A 88 13.12 22.03 -7.24
N LYS A 89 14.08 21.52 -6.46
CA LYS A 89 14.80 22.26 -5.39
C LYS A 89 13.86 22.91 -4.38
N ARG A 90 12.63 22.39 -4.25
CA ARG A 90 11.60 22.86 -3.33
C ARG A 90 11.18 21.74 -2.40
N LYS A 91 10.85 22.09 -1.17
CA LYS A 91 10.31 21.13 -0.20
C LYS A 91 8.89 20.76 -0.56
N VAL A 92 8.49 19.57 -0.14
CA VAL A 92 7.10 19.13 -0.17
C VAL A 92 6.28 20.02 0.77
N LEU A 93 5.00 20.23 0.44
CA LEU A 93 4.10 21.17 1.11
C LEU A 93 4.15 21.08 2.65
N SER A 94 4.13 19.87 3.19
CA SER A 94 4.20 19.63 4.63
C SER A 94 4.68 18.21 4.95
N ASP A 95 5.69 18.09 5.81
CA ASP A 95 6.17 16.80 6.32
C ASP A 95 5.09 16.07 7.14
N LYS A 96 4.26 16.82 7.89
CA LYS A 96 3.16 16.24 8.69
C LYS A 96 2.11 15.61 7.78
N LEU A 97 1.81 16.26 6.66
CA LEU A 97 0.88 15.73 5.66
C LEU A 97 1.43 14.46 5.02
N GLY A 98 2.74 14.42 4.72
CA GLY A 98 3.38 13.21 4.20
C GLY A 98 3.28 12.01 5.14
N TRP A 99 3.52 12.22 6.43
CA TRP A 99 3.31 11.17 7.44
C TRP A 99 1.85 10.76 7.58
N LEU A 100 0.90 11.71 7.53
CA LEU A 100 -0.52 11.38 7.53
C LEU A 100 -0.89 10.49 6.34
N ILE A 101 -0.44 10.83 5.14
CA ILE A 101 -0.65 10.04 3.92
C ILE A 101 -0.07 8.63 4.12
N PHE A 102 1.15 8.50 4.64
CA PHE A 102 1.77 7.20 4.91
C PHE A 102 0.91 6.32 5.84
N TYR A 103 0.46 6.85 6.98
CA TYR A 103 -0.33 6.07 7.93
C TYR A 103 -1.72 5.71 7.40
N VAL A 104 -2.40 6.65 6.73
CA VAL A 104 -3.69 6.40 6.08
C VAL A 104 -3.53 5.33 5.00
N TYR A 105 -2.48 5.43 4.19
CA TYR A 105 -2.18 4.45 3.16
C TYR A 105 -1.96 3.05 3.74
N LEU A 106 -1.12 2.95 4.77
CA LEU A 106 -0.86 1.67 5.44
C LEU A 106 -2.14 1.08 6.04
N PHE A 107 -2.96 1.91 6.69
CA PHE A 107 -4.25 1.49 7.22
C PHE A 107 -5.17 0.93 6.13
N ILE A 108 -5.28 1.63 4.99
CA ILE A 108 -6.10 1.20 3.85
C ILE A 108 -5.64 -0.15 3.31
N VAL A 109 -4.33 -0.36 3.13
CA VAL A 109 -3.78 -1.63 2.65
C VAL A 109 -4.07 -2.76 3.64
N LEU A 110 -3.89 -2.53 4.94
CA LEU A 110 -4.21 -3.54 5.96
C LEU A 110 -5.71 -3.83 6.03
N TRP A 111 -6.55 -2.82 5.87
CA TRP A 111 -8.00 -2.97 5.80
C TRP A 111 -8.42 -3.82 4.60
N ALA A 112 -7.81 -3.59 3.44
CA ALA A 112 -8.05 -4.40 2.25
C ALA A 112 -7.70 -5.88 2.46
N VAL A 113 -6.57 -6.17 3.11
CA VAL A 113 -6.18 -7.55 3.45
C VAL A 113 -7.22 -8.22 4.34
N VAL A 114 -7.68 -7.54 5.40
CA VAL A 114 -8.71 -8.07 6.31
C VAL A 114 -10.04 -8.31 5.57
N GLY A 115 -10.44 -7.39 4.70
CA GLY A 115 -11.69 -7.54 3.96
C GLY A 115 -11.65 -8.65 2.90
N ILE A 116 -10.52 -8.81 2.20
CA ILE A 116 -10.30 -9.94 1.27
C ILE A 116 -10.38 -11.27 2.04
N LEU A 117 -9.70 -11.35 3.18
CA LEU A 117 -9.68 -12.55 4.01
C LEU A 117 -11.03 -12.89 4.63
N SER A 118 -11.85 -11.89 4.95
CA SER A 118 -13.23 -12.05 5.45
C SER A 118 -14.27 -12.27 4.36
N GLY A 119 -13.87 -12.34 3.09
CA GLY A 119 -14.77 -12.66 1.96
C GLY A 119 -15.55 -11.49 1.39
N HIS A 120 -15.17 -10.25 1.72
CA HIS A 120 -15.77 -9.02 1.17
C HIS A 120 -15.07 -8.52 -0.09
N ALA A 121 -14.31 -9.40 -0.77
CA ALA A 121 -13.59 -9.06 -1.98
C ALA A 121 -14.53 -8.93 -3.18
N GLN A 122 -14.24 -7.99 -4.07
CA GLN A 122 -14.99 -7.84 -5.33
C GLN A 122 -14.42 -8.80 -6.39
N ALA A 123 -15.26 -9.22 -7.35
CA ALA A 123 -14.86 -10.08 -8.46
C ALA A 123 -14.20 -9.31 -9.62
N VAL A 124 -13.45 -8.25 -9.31
CA VAL A 124 -12.75 -7.39 -10.27
C VAL A 124 -11.26 -7.55 -10.05
N GLU A 125 -10.55 -8.02 -11.07
CA GLU A 125 -9.09 -8.17 -11.02
C GLU A 125 -8.42 -6.82 -10.76
N TRP A 126 -7.51 -6.78 -9.79
CA TRP A 126 -6.87 -5.56 -9.28
C TRP A 126 -7.81 -4.56 -8.58
N GLY A 127 -9.11 -4.86 -8.51
CA GLY A 127 -10.12 -4.13 -7.76
C GLY A 127 -10.75 -5.00 -6.67
N GLU A 128 -10.03 -6.01 -6.16
CA GLU A 128 -10.59 -6.97 -5.20
C GLU A 128 -10.77 -6.37 -3.81
N THR A 129 -10.34 -5.13 -3.61
CA THR A 129 -10.42 -4.44 -2.32
C THR A 129 -11.89 -4.23 -1.90
N PRO A 130 -12.21 -4.34 -0.61
CA PRO A 130 -13.55 -4.07 -0.13
C PRO A 130 -13.88 -2.59 -0.34
N SER A 131 -15.07 -2.26 -0.83
CA SER A 131 -15.54 -0.88 -0.87
C SER A 131 -15.69 -0.30 0.54
N ALA A 132 -15.24 0.94 0.79
CA ALA A 132 -15.38 1.62 2.08
C ALA A 132 -16.49 2.69 2.08
N PHE A 133 -17.33 2.66 3.15
CA PHE A 133 -18.34 3.63 3.62
C PHE A 133 -19.41 4.17 2.65
N ALA A 134 -20.64 3.67 2.83
CA ALA A 134 -21.87 4.45 2.63
C ALA A 134 -22.82 4.22 3.83
N ALA A 135 -23.24 5.30 4.50
CA ALA A 135 -24.19 5.26 5.63
C ALA A 135 -25.64 4.97 5.19
N ASN A 136 -25.90 4.87 3.88
CA ASN A 136 -27.21 4.74 3.25
C ASN A 136 -27.28 3.57 2.24
N GLY A 137 -26.28 2.69 2.20
CA GLY A 137 -26.30 1.49 1.35
C GLY A 137 -26.10 1.74 -0.16
N THR A 138 -25.73 2.95 -0.59
CA THR A 138 -25.35 3.22 -2.00
C THR A 138 -23.86 3.49 -2.12
N TRP A 139 -23.22 2.58 -2.82
CA TRP A 139 -21.81 2.47 -3.22
C TRP A 139 -21.33 3.71 -3.97
N LEU A 140 -20.15 4.23 -3.61
CA LEU A 140 -19.56 5.29 -4.42
C LEU A 140 -18.11 5.07 -4.85
N PHE A 141 -17.20 4.42 -4.11
CA PHE A 141 -15.82 4.23 -4.63
C PHE A 141 -15.11 2.95 -4.14
N PRO A 142 -14.46 2.19 -5.03
CA PRO A 142 -13.49 1.14 -4.66
C PRO A 142 -12.29 1.73 -3.89
N ILE A 143 -11.72 0.99 -2.92
CA ILE A 143 -10.52 1.46 -2.20
C ILE A 143 -9.32 1.62 -3.16
N ASP A 144 -9.26 0.78 -4.19
CA ASP A 144 -8.31 0.89 -5.29
C ASP A 144 -8.42 2.21 -6.05
N GLU A 145 -9.62 2.77 -6.24
CA GLU A 145 -9.77 4.13 -6.77
C GLU A 145 -9.28 5.19 -5.78
N LEU A 146 -9.47 5.03 -4.48
CA LEU A 146 -8.92 5.96 -3.48
C LEU A 146 -7.39 5.98 -3.47
N VAL A 147 -6.77 4.81 -3.71
CA VAL A 147 -5.32 4.65 -3.89
C VAL A 147 -4.85 5.24 -5.22
N MET A 148 -5.62 5.09 -6.31
CA MET A 148 -5.28 5.60 -7.64
C MET A 148 -5.59 7.09 -7.83
N VAL A 149 -6.66 7.61 -7.23
CA VAL A 149 -7.05 9.03 -7.24
C VAL A 149 -6.16 9.85 -6.30
N GLY A 150 -5.62 9.24 -5.23
CA GLY A 150 -4.54 9.84 -4.44
C GLY A 150 -3.24 10.10 -5.23
N LEU A 151 -3.07 9.49 -6.40
CA LEU A 151 -1.96 9.74 -7.33
C LEU A 151 -2.26 10.81 -8.39
N THR A 152 -3.52 11.21 -8.57
CA THR A 152 -3.95 12.18 -9.58
C THR A 152 -4.27 13.57 -9.03
N LEU A 153 -4.10 13.79 -7.72
CA LEU A 153 -4.20 15.09 -7.04
C LEU A 153 -2.83 15.56 -6.53
#